data_AF-A0A2Y9L381-F1
#
_entry.id   AF-A0A2Y9L381-F1
#
_cell.length_a   1.000
_cell.length_b   1.000
_cell.length_c   1.000
_cell.angle_alpha   90.00
_cell.angle_beta   90.00
_cell.angle_gamma   90.00
#
_symmetry.space_group_name_H-M   'P 1'
#
loop_
_entity.id
_entity.type
_entity.pdbx_description
1 polymer ?
#
loop_
_entity_poly.entity_id
_entity_poly.type
_entity_poly.pdbx_seq_one_letter_code
_entity_poly.pdbx_strand_id
1 'polypeptide(L)'
;MAEYLASIFGTEKDKVNCSFYFKIGACRHGDRCSRLHNKPTFSQTIVLLNLYQNPQNTAQTADGSHCHVSDVEVQEHYDNFFEEVFTELQEKYGEIEEMNVCDNLGDHLVGNVYVKFRREEDAERAVAELNNRWFNGQAVHAELSPVTDFRESCCRQYEMGECTRGGFCNFMHLRPISRNLRRQLYGRGPRRRSPPRSHTGHHPRERNRQRSPDHRHGRF
;
A
#
# COMPACT_ATOMS: atom_id res chain seq x y z
N MET A 1 -10.61 -21.98 24.63
CA MET A 1 -11.85 -21.32 24.12
C MET A 1 -11.54 -20.08 23.30
N ALA A 2 -10.65 -19.18 23.77
CA ALA A 2 -10.19 -18.02 22.99
C ALA A 2 -9.46 -18.40 21.69
N GLU A 3 -8.58 -19.40 21.69
CA GLU A 3 -7.88 -19.87 20.48
C GLU A 3 -8.83 -20.44 19.40
N TYR A 4 -9.89 -21.14 19.83
CA TYR A 4 -10.90 -21.66 18.91
C TYR A 4 -11.71 -20.54 18.25
N LEU A 5 -12.10 -19.51 19.02
CA LEU A 5 -12.81 -18.34 18.50
C LEU A 5 -11.91 -17.49 17.58
N ALA A 6 -10.63 -17.32 17.92
CA ALA A 6 -9.64 -16.66 17.05
C ALA A 6 -9.41 -17.43 15.74
N SER A 7 -9.54 -18.76 15.74
CA SER A 7 -9.42 -19.57 14.52
C SER A 7 -10.65 -19.49 13.58
N ILE A 8 -11.74 -18.88 14.06
CA ILE A 8 -13.00 -18.75 13.33
C ILE A 8 -13.15 -17.33 12.80
N PHE A 9 -12.95 -16.32 13.66
CA PHE A 9 -13.22 -14.92 13.32
C PHE A 9 -12.39 -14.45 12.11
N GLY A 10 -13.03 -13.81 11.13
CA GLY A 10 -12.39 -13.35 9.91
C GLY A 10 -11.97 -14.45 8.93
N THR A 11 -12.30 -15.71 9.19
CA THR A 11 -12.03 -16.85 8.29
C THR A 11 -13.30 -17.36 7.62
N GLU A 12 -13.17 -18.23 6.63
CA GLU A 12 -14.32 -18.88 5.97
C GLU A 12 -15.15 -19.77 6.90
N LYS A 13 -14.61 -20.13 8.08
CA LYS A 13 -15.31 -20.87 9.12
C LYS A 13 -16.33 -20.02 9.87
N ASP A 14 -16.17 -18.69 9.84
CA ASP A 14 -17.18 -17.77 10.34
C ASP A 14 -18.38 -17.76 9.38
N LYS A 15 -19.49 -18.34 9.86
CA LYS A 15 -20.74 -18.39 9.09
C LYS A 15 -21.57 -17.13 9.24
N VAL A 16 -21.24 -16.26 10.19
CA VAL A 16 -21.98 -15.02 10.50
C VAL A 16 -21.37 -13.85 9.74
N ASN A 17 -20.05 -13.67 9.85
CA ASN A 17 -19.36 -12.54 9.24
C ASN A 17 -18.84 -12.89 7.85
N CYS A 18 -18.85 -11.91 6.95
CA CYS A 18 -18.29 -12.07 5.61
C CYS A 18 -16.76 -12.04 5.69
N SER A 19 -16.13 -13.18 5.44
CA SER A 19 -14.67 -13.30 5.41
C SER A 19 -14.03 -12.38 4.36
N PHE A 20 -14.66 -12.20 3.19
CA PHE A 20 -14.15 -11.32 2.14
C PHE A 20 -14.21 -9.85 2.53
N TYR A 21 -15.33 -9.38 3.08
CA TYR A 21 -15.39 -7.99 3.53
C TYR A 21 -14.39 -7.72 4.66
N PHE A 22 -14.26 -8.65 5.61
CA PHE A 22 -13.31 -8.50 6.71
C PHE A 22 -11.85 -8.43 6.22
N LYS A 23 -11.46 -9.33 5.31
CA LYS A 23 -10.08 -9.40 4.83
C LYS A 23 -9.75 -8.34 3.78
N ILE A 24 -10.66 -8.14 2.82
CA ILE A 24 -10.41 -7.37 1.60
C ILE A 24 -11.00 -5.96 1.69
N GLY A 25 -11.92 -5.71 2.64
CA GLY A 25 -12.67 -4.45 2.71
C GLY A 25 -13.75 -4.31 1.63
N ALA A 26 -13.94 -5.33 0.79
CA ALA A 26 -14.90 -5.34 -0.29
C ALA A 26 -15.55 -6.73 -0.47
N CYS A 27 -16.78 -6.75 -0.95
CA CYS A 27 -17.51 -7.98 -1.25
C CYS A 27 -18.27 -7.85 -2.56
N ARG A 28 -18.16 -8.83 -3.44
CA ARG A 28 -18.90 -8.89 -4.71
C ARG A 28 -20.43 -8.81 -4.59
N HIS A 29 -20.97 -9.12 -3.42
CA HIS A 29 -22.41 -9.06 -3.19
C HIS A 29 -22.87 -7.71 -2.63
N GLY A 30 -21.95 -6.83 -2.23
CA GLY A 30 -22.27 -5.54 -1.60
C GLY A 30 -23.25 -5.70 -0.45
N ASP A 31 -24.27 -4.84 -0.40
CA ASP A 31 -25.32 -4.88 0.63
C ASP A 31 -26.28 -6.08 0.51
N ARG A 32 -26.23 -6.82 -0.61
CA ARG A 32 -27.02 -8.05 -0.80
C ARG A 32 -26.30 -9.30 -0.26
N CYS A 33 -25.17 -9.14 0.41
CA CYS A 33 -24.45 -10.25 1.02
C CYS A 33 -25.31 -10.92 2.11
N SER A 34 -25.35 -12.25 2.13
CA SER A 34 -26.04 -13.01 3.18
C SER A 34 -25.30 -13.05 4.51
N ARG A 35 -24.04 -12.61 4.53
CA ARG A 35 -23.19 -12.52 5.72
C ARG A 35 -22.98 -11.06 6.11
N LEU A 36 -22.71 -10.82 7.38
CA LEU A 36 -22.56 -9.45 7.91
C LEU A 36 -21.28 -8.77 7.44
N HIS A 37 -21.41 -7.50 7.06
CA HIS A 37 -20.32 -6.58 6.77
C HIS A 37 -20.18 -5.58 7.93
N ASN A 38 -19.28 -5.87 8.87
CA ASN A 38 -19.05 -5.01 10.03
C ASN A 38 -18.15 -3.85 9.62
N LYS A 39 -18.74 -2.72 9.22
CA LYS A 39 -18.00 -1.49 8.93
C LYS A 39 -17.33 -1.01 10.23
N PRO A 40 -16.00 -0.82 10.26
CA PRO A 40 -15.32 -0.37 11.45
C PRO A 40 -15.71 1.08 11.77
N THR A 41 -15.83 1.41 13.07
CA THR A 41 -16.04 2.80 13.52
C THR A 41 -14.73 3.57 13.66
N PHE A 42 -13.60 2.86 13.76
CA PHE A 42 -12.24 3.39 13.77
C PHE A 42 -11.36 2.42 12.97
N SER A 43 -10.46 2.96 12.15
CA SER A 43 -9.48 2.16 11.40
C SER A 43 -8.33 3.06 10.96
N GLN A 44 -7.15 2.48 10.79
CA GLN A 44 -6.02 3.15 10.14
C GLN A 44 -6.19 3.22 8.62
N THR A 45 -7.00 2.32 8.07
CA THR A 45 -7.14 2.13 6.63
C THR A 45 -8.45 2.70 6.13
N ILE A 46 -8.39 3.46 5.06
CA ILE A 46 -9.55 3.93 4.30
C ILE A 46 -9.56 3.27 2.92
N VAL A 47 -10.74 3.24 2.31
CA VAL A 47 -10.91 2.90 0.89
C VAL A 47 -11.60 4.06 0.18
N LEU A 48 -11.05 4.45 -0.97
CA LEU A 48 -11.67 5.37 -1.93
C LEU A 48 -12.21 4.51 -3.06
N LEU A 49 -13.54 4.40 -3.14
CA LEU A 49 -14.22 3.48 -4.03
C LEU A 49 -14.16 3.99 -5.47
N ASN A 50 -13.71 3.13 -6.40
CA ASN A 50 -13.69 3.40 -7.84
C ASN A 50 -13.04 4.75 -8.22
N LEU A 51 -12.04 5.20 -7.46
CA LEU A 51 -11.40 6.49 -7.67
C LEU A 51 -10.44 6.47 -8.87
N TYR A 52 -9.72 5.37 -9.06
CA TYR A 52 -8.82 5.21 -10.21
C TYR A 52 -9.57 4.71 -11.44
N GLN A 53 -9.61 5.52 -12.49
CA GLN A 53 -10.13 5.13 -13.79
C GLN A 53 -8.96 4.77 -14.72
N ASN A 54 -8.82 3.50 -15.06
CA ASN A 54 -7.79 3.04 -15.98
C ASN A 54 -8.17 3.45 -17.42
N PRO A 55 -7.33 4.24 -18.13
CA PRO A 55 -7.58 4.66 -19.51
C PRO A 55 -7.88 3.50 -20.47
N GLN A 56 -7.26 2.34 -20.26
CA GLN A 56 -7.46 1.14 -21.09
C GLN A 56 -8.85 0.52 -20.88
N ASN A 57 -9.45 0.68 -19.70
CA ASN A 57 -10.79 0.19 -19.42
C ASN A 57 -11.86 1.16 -19.92
N THR A 58 -11.61 2.47 -19.80
CA THR A 58 -12.52 3.52 -20.32
C THR A 58 -12.54 3.63 -21.84
N ALA A 59 -11.49 3.12 -22.51
CA ALA A 59 -11.38 3.05 -23.97
C ALA A 59 -12.39 2.11 -24.65
N GLN A 60 -13.17 1.33 -23.89
CA GLN A 60 -14.30 0.57 -24.43
C GLN A 60 -15.52 1.48 -24.64
N THR A 61 -15.39 2.42 -25.57
CA THR A 61 -16.54 3.18 -26.10
C THR A 61 -17.45 2.27 -26.95
N ALA A 62 -18.74 2.58 -26.98
CA ALA A 62 -19.80 1.84 -27.68
C ALA A 62 -19.54 1.60 -29.19
N ASP A 63 -18.61 2.35 -29.80
CA ASP A 63 -18.22 2.24 -31.21
C ASP A 63 -17.10 1.22 -31.48
N GLY A 64 -16.63 0.48 -30.48
CA GLY A 64 -15.60 -0.57 -30.67
C GLY A 64 -14.24 -0.06 -31.17
N SER A 65 -14.03 1.26 -31.13
CA SER A 65 -12.79 1.91 -31.56
C SER A 65 -11.76 1.84 -30.44
N HIS A 66 -10.76 0.98 -30.59
CA HIS A 66 -9.64 0.89 -29.66
C HIS A 66 -8.74 2.13 -29.80
N CYS A 67 -8.80 3.07 -28.85
CA CYS A 67 -7.66 3.96 -28.64
C CYS A 67 -6.51 3.11 -28.07
N HIS A 68 -5.56 2.76 -28.93
CA HIS A 68 -4.30 2.13 -28.53
C HIS A 68 -3.46 3.13 -27.74
N VAL A 69 -3.78 3.32 -26.46
CA VAL A 69 -2.87 3.99 -25.52
C VAL A 69 -1.72 3.02 -25.26
N SER A 70 -0.48 3.49 -25.46
CA SER A 70 0.70 2.65 -25.25
C SER A 70 0.87 2.32 -23.76
N ASP A 71 1.45 1.15 -23.44
CA ASP A 71 1.67 0.75 -22.05
C ASP A 71 2.51 1.78 -21.26
N VAL A 72 3.36 2.53 -21.95
CA VAL A 72 4.17 3.62 -21.37
C VAL A 72 3.27 4.77 -20.93
N GLU A 73 2.38 5.25 -21.79
CA GLU A 73 1.44 6.34 -21.47
C GLU A 73 0.48 5.94 -20.34
N VAL A 74 0.03 4.68 -20.32
CA VAL A 74 -0.84 4.19 -19.24
C VAL A 74 -0.07 4.14 -17.90
N GLN A 75 1.20 3.75 -17.93
CA GLN A 75 2.04 3.76 -16.73
C GLN A 75 2.31 5.20 -16.24
N GLU A 76 2.58 6.14 -17.14
CA GLU A 76 2.76 7.55 -16.77
C GLU A 76 1.48 8.15 -16.19
N HIS A 77 0.32 7.88 -16.80
CA HIS A 77 -0.98 8.29 -16.24
C HIS A 77 -1.21 7.70 -14.84
N TYR A 78 -0.86 6.43 -14.64
CA TYR A 78 -0.97 5.78 -13.33
C TYR A 78 -0.03 6.41 -12.29
N ASP A 79 1.23 6.61 -12.63
CA ASP A 79 2.21 7.22 -11.73
C ASP A 79 1.80 8.64 -11.33
N ASN A 80 1.32 9.46 -12.28
CA ASN A 80 0.82 10.82 -12.02
C ASN A 80 -0.39 10.80 -11.07
N PHE A 81 -1.37 9.91 -11.33
CA PHE A 81 -2.52 9.73 -10.46
C PHE A 81 -2.09 9.33 -9.04
N PHE A 82 -1.17 8.36 -8.93
CA PHE A 82 -0.70 7.89 -7.64
C PHE A 82 0.02 8.99 -6.88
N GLU A 83 0.89 9.76 -7.53
CA GLU A 83 1.60 10.89 -6.91
C GLU A 83 0.65 11.97 -6.41
N GLU A 84 -0.35 12.35 -7.22
CA GLU A 84 -1.34 13.37 -6.88
C GLU A 84 -2.15 12.96 -5.64
N VAL A 85 -2.72 11.75 -5.65
CA VAL A 85 -3.52 11.25 -4.53
C VAL A 85 -2.66 11.09 -3.29
N PHE A 86 -1.45 10.52 -3.42
CA PHE A 86 -0.57 10.29 -2.27
C PHE A 86 -0.17 11.62 -1.59
N THR A 87 0.26 12.60 -2.38
CA THR A 87 0.74 13.89 -1.85
C THR A 87 -0.39 14.66 -1.20
N GLU A 88 -1.55 14.74 -1.87
CA GLU A 88 -2.73 15.43 -1.36
C GLU A 88 -3.21 14.83 -0.01
N LEU A 89 -3.27 13.50 0.09
CA LEU A 89 -3.69 12.83 1.31
C LEU A 89 -2.67 12.99 2.44
N GLN A 90 -1.38 12.89 2.11
CA GLN A 90 -0.31 12.99 3.09
C GLN A 90 -0.17 14.41 3.65
N GLU A 91 -0.33 15.43 2.83
CA GLU A 91 -0.22 16.83 3.26
C GLU A 91 -1.44 17.29 4.08
N LYS A 92 -2.65 16.84 3.73
CA LYS A 92 -3.89 17.31 4.38
C LYS A 92 -4.29 16.52 5.63
N TYR A 93 -4.12 15.21 5.60
CA TYR A 93 -4.67 14.34 6.64
C TYR A 93 -3.60 13.83 7.60
N GLY A 94 -2.56 13.16 7.09
CA GLY A 94 -1.51 12.61 7.93
C GLY A 94 -0.54 11.68 7.20
N GLU A 95 0.46 11.18 7.92
CA GLU A 95 1.48 10.29 7.38
C GLU A 95 0.88 8.98 6.87
N ILE A 96 1.17 8.65 5.60
CA ILE A 96 0.72 7.41 4.95
C ILE A 96 1.77 6.33 5.16
N GLU A 97 1.37 5.18 5.71
CA GLU A 97 2.22 4.00 5.81
C GLU A 97 2.27 3.24 4.48
N GLU A 98 1.11 3.07 3.85
CA GLU A 98 0.99 2.30 2.61
C GLU A 98 -0.24 2.76 1.80
N MET A 99 -0.06 2.94 0.50
CA MET A 99 -1.15 3.21 -0.44
C MET A 99 -1.10 2.23 -1.61
N ASN A 100 -2.25 1.64 -1.93
CA ASN A 100 -2.41 0.56 -2.90
C ASN A 100 -3.62 0.81 -3.80
N VAL A 101 -3.46 0.64 -5.12
CA VAL A 101 -4.54 0.81 -6.11
C VAL A 101 -4.88 -0.52 -6.77
N CYS A 102 -6.17 -0.84 -6.83
CA CYS A 102 -6.69 -2.06 -7.44
C CYS A 102 -6.94 -1.87 -8.94
N ASP A 103 -6.35 -2.74 -9.76
CA ASP A 103 -6.56 -2.90 -11.19
C ASP A 103 -7.46 -4.12 -11.49
N ASN A 104 -8.33 -4.46 -10.53
CA ASN A 104 -9.35 -5.48 -10.72
C ASN A 104 -10.36 -5.05 -11.80
N LEU A 105 -10.96 -6.03 -12.48
CA LEU A 105 -12.05 -5.78 -13.43
C LEU A 105 -13.45 -5.94 -12.81
N GLY A 106 -13.54 -6.48 -11.59
CA GLY A 106 -14.81 -6.73 -10.93
C GLY A 106 -15.31 -5.49 -10.19
N ASP A 107 -16.61 -5.20 -10.30
CA ASP A 107 -17.27 -3.98 -9.79
C ASP A 107 -17.00 -3.65 -8.31
N HIS A 108 -16.73 -4.67 -7.51
CA HIS A 108 -16.48 -4.51 -6.07
C HIS A 108 -15.05 -4.08 -5.72
N LEU A 109 -14.11 -4.18 -6.66
CA LEU A 109 -12.68 -3.87 -6.45
C LEU A 109 -12.08 -2.93 -7.50
N VAL A 110 -12.71 -2.81 -8.67
CA VAL A 110 -12.22 -1.97 -9.76
C VAL A 110 -11.97 -0.54 -9.29
N GLY A 111 -10.76 -0.04 -9.53
CA GLY A 111 -10.39 1.34 -9.23
C GLY A 111 -10.33 1.70 -7.74
N ASN A 112 -10.49 0.74 -6.82
CA ASN A 112 -10.41 1.02 -5.39
C ASN A 112 -8.99 1.42 -4.99
N VAL A 113 -8.89 2.52 -4.23
CA VAL A 113 -7.63 2.99 -3.65
C VAL A 113 -7.69 2.78 -2.15
N TYR A 114 -6.80 1.95 -1.63
CA TYR A 114 -6.65 1.74 -0.20
C TYR A 114 -5.49 2.57 0.32
N VAL A 115 -5.73 3.27 1.43
CA VAL A 115 -4.74 4.14 2.05
C VAL A 115 -4.70 3.81 3.53
N LYS A 116 -3.54 3.38 4.01
CA LYS A 116 -3.29 3.12 5.43
C LYS A 116 -2.49 4.27 6.01
N PHE A 117 -3.11 5.00 6.93
CA PHE A 117 -2.47 6.07 7.69
C PHE A 117 -1.75 5.51 8.91
N ARG A 118 -0.80 6.28 9.44
CA ARG A 118 -0.11 5.96 10.69
C ARG A 118 -1.03 6.06 11.91
N ARG A 119 -2.07 6.90 11.85
CA ARG A 119 -3.03 7.15 12.94
C ARG A 119 -4.46 6.99 12.46
N GLU A 120 -5.29 6.42 13.33
CA GLU A 120 -6.73 6.22 13.07
C GLU A 120 -7.49 7.55 12.97
N GLU A 121 -7.11 8.55 13.76
CA GLU A 121 -7.71 9.89 13.72
C GLU A 121 -7.55 10.57 12.34
N ASP A 122 -6.43 10.33 11.65
CA ASP A 122 -6.16 10.90 10.33
C ASP A 122 -7.06 10.24 9.27
N ALA A 123 -7.30 8.93 9.39
CA ALA A 123 -8.21 8.19 8.53
C ALA A 123 -9.67 8.66 8.69
N GLU A 124 -10.14 8.84 9.93
CA GLU A 124 -11.48 9.34 10.21
C GLU A 124 -11.70 10.75 9.64
N ARG A 125 -10.75 11.65 9.86
CA ARG A 125 -10.76 13.00 9.26
C ARG A 125 -10.77 12.95 7.73
N ALA A 126 -9.94 12.09 7.13
CA ALA A 126 -9.89 11.93 5.69
C ALA A 126 -11.24 11.50 5.11
N VAL A 127 -11.92 10.52 5.71
CA VAL A 127 -13.25 10.06 5.26
C VAL A 127 -14.29 11.17 5.36
N ALA A 128 -14.30 11.94 6.45
CA ALA A 128 -15.27 13.01 6.66
C ALA A 128 -15.15 14.13 5.61
N GLU A 129 -13.92 14.51 5.26
CA GLU A 129 -13.68 15.58 4.29
C GLU A 129 -13.76 15.11 2.84
N LEU A 130 -13.19 13.93 2.51
CA LEU A 130 -13.13 13.43 1.13
C LEU A 130 -14.52 13.15 0.54
N ASN A 131 -15.50 12.71 1.33
CA ASN A 131 -16.87 12.48 0.84
C ASN A 131 -17.57 13.76 0.35
N ASN A 132 -17.02 14.94 0.64
CA ASN A 132 -17.54 16.22 0.17
C ASN A 132 -16.71 16.81 -0.99
N ARG A 133 -15.79 16.03 -1.58
CA ARG A 133 -14.86 16.47 -2.60
C ARG A 133 -15.10 15.77 -3.94
N TRP A 134 -14.54 16.37 -4.98
CA TRP A 134 -14.60 15.89 -6.35
C TRP A 134 -13.18 15.65 -6.85
N PHE A 135 -13.02 14.60 -7.65
CA PHE A 135 -11.77 14.25 -8.31
C PHE A 135 -12.08 13.91 -9.78
N ASN A 136 -11.43 14.57 -10.72
CA ASN A 136 -11.66 14.41 -12.17
C ASN A 136 -13.14 14.42 -12.60
N GLY A 137 -13.95 15.30 -11.98
CA GLY A 137 -15.37 15.45 -12.31
C GLY A 137 -16.29 14.38 -11.72
N GLN A 138 -15.78 13.52 -10.84
CA GLN A 138 -16.57 12.53 -10.09
C GLN A 138 -16.53 12.84 -8.60
N ALA A 139 -17.65 12.59 -7.90
CA ALA A 139 -17.69 12.69 -6.45
C ALA A 139 -16.83 11.57 -5.83
N VAL A 140 -16.04 11.92 -4.82
CA VAL A 140 -15.20 10.96 -4.11
C VAL A 140 -16.05 10.21 -3.08
N HIS A 141 -15.97 8.89 -3.08
CA HIS A 141 -16.61 8.03 -2.08
C HIS A 141 -15.55 7.39 -1.20
N ALA A 142 -15.48 7.82 0.06
CA ALA A 142 -14.51 7.35 1.03
C ALA A 142 -15.20 6.60 2.17
N GLU A 143 -14.66 5.44 2.56
CA GLU A 143 -15.12 4.67 3.72
C GLU A 143 -13.95 4.18 4.57
N LEU A 144 -14.16 3.99 5.88
CA LEU A 144 -13.22 3.24 6.71
C LEU A 144 -13.20 1.77 6.27
N SER A 145 -12.00 1.21 6.13
CA SER A 145 -11.79 -0.16 5.68
C SER A 145 -11.30 -1.04 6.84
N PRO A 146 -11.80 -2.29 6.97
CA PRO A 146 -11.32 -3.23 7.99
C PRO A 146 -9.94 -3.82 7.66
N VAL A 147 -9.38 -3.54 6.48
CA VAL A 147 -8.12 -4.12 6.00
C VAL A 147 -6.95 -3.64 6.85
N THR A 148 -6.26 -4.57 7.53
CA THR A 148 -5.07 -4.27 8.34
C THR A 148 -3.76 -4.72 7.68
N ASP A 149 -3.81 -5.81 6.90
CA ASP A 149 -2.68 -6.41 6.19
C ASP A 149 -3.03 -6.64 4.71
N PHE A 150 -2.36 -5.90 3.82
CA PHE A 150 -2.55 -6.04 2.38
C PHE A 150 -2.03 -7.37 1.85
N ARG A 151 -1.05 -8.01 2.49
CA ARG A 151 -0.46 -9.27 2.01
C ARG A 151 -1.47 -10.42 2.00
N GLU A 152 -2.41 -10.41 2.94
CA GLU A 152 -3.52 -11.37 2.97
C GLU A 152 -4.64 -11.02 1.98
N SER A 153 -4.69 -9.76 1.56
CA SER A 153 -5.71 -9.22 0.68
C SER A 153 -5.35 -9.33 -0.80
N CYS A 154 -4.06 -9.37 -1.11
CA CYS A 154 -3.53 -9.44 -2.46
C CYS A 154 -3.70 -10.82 -3.11
N CYS A 155 -3.98 -10.82 -4.42
CA CYS A 155 -4.00 -12.04 -5.21
C CYS A 155 -2.58 -12.48 -5.55
N ARG A 156 -2.08 -13.54 -4.90
CA ARG A 156 -0.74 -14.09 -5.17
C ARG A 156 -0.55 -14.52 -6.63
N GLN A 157 -1.60 -15.03 -7.27
CA GLN A 157 -1.53 -15.42 -8.69
C GLN A 157 -1.38 -14.19 -9.60
N TYR A 158 -1.98 -13.06 -9.23
CA TYR A 158 -1.83 -11.82 -10.01
C TYR A 158 -0.43 -11.22 -9.85
N GLU A 159 0.13 -11.28 -8.64
CA GLU A 159 1.52 -10.89 -8.38
C GLU A 159 2.52 -11.68 -9.25
N MET A 160 2.20 -12.94 -9.59
CA MET A 160 2.98 -13.78 -10.50
C MET A 160 2.61 -13.63 -11.98
N GLY A 161 1.57 -12.84 -12.32
CA GLY A 161 1.09 -12.67 -13.69
C GLY A 161 0.21 -13.81 -14.23
N GLU A 162 -0.29 -14.69 -13.35
CA GLU A 162 -0.98 -15.94 -13.71
C GLU A 162 -2.47 -15.94 -13.33
N CYS A 163 -3.01 -14.84 -12.80
CA CYS A 163 -4.42 -14.80 -12.41
C CYS A 163 -5.34 -14.78 -13.64
N THR A 164 -6.02 -15.91 -13.88
CA THR A 164 -6.96 -16.09 -14.99
C THR A 164 -8.42 -15.83 -14.61
N ARG A 165 -8.69 -15.37 -13.38
CA ARG A 165 -10.06 -15.17 -12.87
C ARG A 165 -10.75 -13.92 -13.42
N GLY A 166 -10.01 -13.00 -14.05
CA GLY A 166 -10.56 -11.74 -14.59
C GLY A 166 -11.39 -10.99 -13.54
N GLY A 167 -12.60 -10.54 -13.92
CA GLY A 167 -13.54 -9.84 -13.03
C GLY A 167 -14.13 -10.68 -11.90
N PHE A 168 -13.90 -12.00 -11.89
CA PHE A 168 -14.38 -12.90 -10.84
C PHE A 168 -13.37 -13.08 -9.68
N CYS A 169 -12.19 -12.46 -9.77
CA CYS A 169 -11.23 -12.49 -8.65
C CYS A 169 -11.72 -11.61 -7.49
N ASN A 170 -11.79 -12.17 -6.28
CA ASN A 170 -12.18 -11.45 -5.06
C ASN A 170 -10.98 -10.97 -4.23
N PHE A 171 -9.77 -11.05 -4.77
CA PHE A 171 -8.54 -10.60 -4.11
C PHE A 171 -7.99 -9.38 -4.87
N MET A 172 -7.28 -8.50 -4.17
CA MET A 172 -6.75 -7.27 -4.73
C MET A 172 -5.70 -7.56 -5.81
N HIS A 173 -5.91 -7.03 -7.00
CA HIS A 173 -4.92 -6.99 -8.07
C HIS A 173 -4.22 -5.64 -8.00
N LEU A 174 -3.08 -5.57 -7.32
CA LEU A 174 -2.41 -4.30 -7.09
C LEU A 174 -1.58 -3.88 -8.28
N ARG A 175 -1.80 -2.64 -8.75
CA ARG A 175 -0.99 -2.06 -9.81
C ARG A 175 0.32 -1.50 -9.25
N PRO A 176 1.49 -1.97 -9.71
CA PRO A 176 2.77 -1.47 -9.20
C PRO A 176 3.07 -0.08 -9.75
N ILE A 177 3.52 0.83 -8.87
CA ILE A 177 4.10 2.13 -9.28
C ILE A 177 5.51 1.95 -9.83
N SER A 178 5.98 2.91 -10.63
CA SER A 178 7.37 2.85 -11.09
C SER A 178 8.37 2.88 -9.94
N ARG A 179 9.53 2.25 -10.16
CA ARG A 179 10.63 2.20 -9.18
C ARG A 179 11.18 3.58 -8.81
N ASN A 180 11.02 4.56 -9.70
CA ASN A 180 11.44 5.94 -9.46
C ASN A 180 10.46 6.61 -8.52
N LEU A 181 9.16 6.54 -8.81
CA LEU A 181 8.13 7.12 -7.96
C LEU A 181 8.14 6.50 -6.55
N ARG A 182 8.27 5.17 -6.45
CA ARG A 182 8.37 4.48 -5.15
C ARG A 182 9.51 5.03 -4.29
N ARG A 183 10.68 5.31 -4.89
CA ARG A 183 11.83 5.88 -4.19
C ARG A 183 11.62 7.34 -3.80
N GLN A 184 10.86 8.10 -4.59
CA GLN A 184 10.58 9.50 -4.29
C GLN A 184 9.59 9.65 -3.13
N LEU A 185 8.50 8.87 -3.15
CA LEU A 185 7.44 8.93 -2.13
C LEU A 185 7.87 8.28 -0.82
N TYR A 186 8.32 7.02 -0.85
CA TYR A 186 8.64 6.26 0.37
C TYR A 186 10.13 6.32 0.76
N GLY A 187 11.03 6.69 -0.16
CA GLY A 187 12.47 6.76 0.11
C GLY A 187 12.91 8.04 0.83
N ARG A 188 12.01 9.02 1.00
CA ARG A 188 12.21 10.23 1.80
C ARG A 188 11.79 10.03 3.26
N GLY A 189 12.29 8.98 3.92
CA GLY A 189 12.34 8.98 5.38
C GLY A 189 13.14 10.21 5.86
N PRO A 190 12.88 10.77 7.06
CA PRO A 190 13.51 12.00 7.51
C PRO A 190 15.02 11.81 7.53
N ARG A 191 15.71 12.32 6.51
CA ARG A 191 17.12 12.60 6.60
C ARG A 191 17.25 13.68 7.66
N ARG A 192 17.36 13.26 8.93
CA ARG A 192 18.19 13.98 9.89
C ARG A 192 19.51 14.18 9.15
N ARG A 193 19.70 15.37 8.59
CA ARG A 193 20.99 15.83 8.08
C ARG A 193 21.90 15.82 9.30
N SER A 194 22.49 14.67 9.59
CA SER A 194 23.71 14.65 10.40
C SER A 194 24.68 15.57 9.64
N PRO A 195 25.18 16.64 10.26
CA PRO A 195 26.21 17.45 9.64
C PRO A 195 27.35 16.50 9.23
N PRO A 196 27.99 16.71 8.07
CA PRO A 196 29.16 15.92 7.73
C PRO A 196 30.16 16.07 8.87
N ARG A 197 30.45 14.97 9.58
CA ARG A 197 31.51 14.94 10.58
C ARG A 197 32.79 15.27 9.83
N SER A 198 33.34 16.46 10.11
CA SER A 198 34.66 16.85 9.67
C SER A 198 35.65 15.76 10.11
N HIS A 199 36.26 15.09 9.13
CA HIS A 199 37.39 14.22 9.36
C HIS A 199 38.60 15.08 9.77
N THR A 200 38.68 15.46 11.04
CA THR A 200 39.94 15.90 11.64
C THR A 200 40.75 14.65 11.96
N GLY A 201 41.84 14.47 11.23
CA GLY A 201 42.70 13.30 11.26
C GLY A 201 43.27 13.00 12.64
N HIS A 202 43.25 11.72 13.01
CA HIS A 202 44.05 11.19 14.10
C HIS A 202 45.28 10.50 13.52
N HIS A 203 46.44 11.15 13.70
CA HIS A 203 47.76 10.58 13.50
C HIS A 203 47.95 9.32 14.36
N PRO A 204 48.55 8.23 13.84
CA PRO A 204 48.99 7.12 14.67
C PRO A 204 50.19 7.58 15.52
N ARG A 205 50.07 7.46 16.85
CA ARG A 205 51.19 7.65 17.78
C ARG A 205 52.17 6.50 17.60
N GLU A 206 53.36 6.79 17.10
CA GLU A 206 54.50 5.88 17.17
C GLU A 206 54.84 5.57 18.63
N ARG A 207 54.83 4.28 18.97
CA ARG A 207 55.22 3.79 20.29
C ARG A 207 56.69 3.38 20.24
N ASN A 208 57.57 4.36 20.40
CA ASN A 208 58.97 4.12 20.67
C ASN A 208 59.14 3.75 22.16
N ARG A 209 59.46 2.50 22.47
CA ARG A 209 60.13 2.14 23.73
C ARG A 209 61.22 1.11 23.47
N GLN A 210 62.41 1.55 23.84
CA GLN A 210 63.70 0.92 23.66
C GLN A 210 63.89 -0.33 24.53
N ARG A 211 64.71 -1.21 23.96
CA ARG A 211 65.53 -2.31 24.52
C ARG A 211 65.80 -2.28 26.03
N SER A 212 65.81 -3.48 26.62
CA SER A 212 67.00 -4.02 27.31
C SER A 212 67.11 -5.55 27.12
N PRO A 213 68.32 -6.11 27.02
CA PRO A 213 68.59 -7.53 26.75
C PRO A 213 68.87 -8.31 28.04
N ASP A 214 68.52 -9.61 28.11
CA ASP A 214 69.46 -10.64 28.55
C ASP A 214 68.93 -12.10 28.49
N HIS A 215 69.90 -13.02 28.37
CA HIS A 215 69.91 -14.43 28.81
C HIS A 215 69.49 -15.58 27.86
N ARG A 216 70.55 -16.11 27.20
CA ARG A 216 71.12 -17.48 27.30
C ARG A 216 70.28 -18.74 27.00
N HIS A 217 70.94 -19.59 26.19
CA HIS A 217 70.90 -21.07 26.10
C HIS A 217 69.67 -21.66 25.38
N GLY A 218 69.77 -22.64 24.49
CA GLY A 218 70.86 -23.50 24.04
C GLY A 218 70.31 -24.49 22.98
N ARG A 219 71.24 -25.21 22.33
CA ARG A 219 71.03 -26.35 21.40
C ARG A 219 69.97 -27.33 21.93
N PHE A 220 69.21 -28.05 21.10
CA PHE A 220 69.60 -28.95 20.00
C PHE A 220 68.53 -29.00 18.92
#